data_AF-A0A842KVW8-F1
#
_entry.id   AF-A0A842KVW8-F1
#
_cell.length_a   1.000
_cell.length_b   1.000
_cell.length_c   1.000
_cell.angle_alpha   90.00
_cell.angle_beta   90.00
_cell.angle_gamma   90.00
#
_symmetry.space_group_name_H-M   'P 1'
#
loop_
_entity.id
_entity.type
_entity.pdbx_description
1 polymer ?
#
loop_
_entity_poly.entity_id
_entity_poly.type
_entity_poly.pdbx_seq_one_letter_code
_entity_poly.pdbx_strand_id
1 'polypeptide(L)'
;TYMSPTIDVRTRKREKSLLGTIGLTLLGRQTFFVNDYTAVGGKGEVAFTSAPIGDIEVLKLSPTRGYIIQKNSYVASTPDVNLDVQWQGFTKGLFGQGLFMIKATGQGTLFINTFGAIDKHTLNAGETLIVDNFHLVAFSDTCQYRVRKFGGLKETLLGGEGLVTEVTGPGDVYIQTKNVKELVDWLWTLLEPRVQSRAR
;
A
#
# COMPACT_ATOMS: atom_id res chain seq x y z
N THR A 1 7.43 -11.14 -15.48
CA THR A 1 5.96 -11.22 -15.70
C THR A 1 5.71 -11.86 -17.04
N TYR A 2 4.59 -12.55 -17.21
CA TYR A 2 4.16 -13.15 -18.48
C TYR A 2 2.63 -13.28 -18.53
N MET A 3 2.06 -13.50 -19.70
CA MET A 3 0.65 -13.87 -19.85
C MET A 3 0.44 -14.79 -21.05
N SER A 4 -0.55 -15.67 -20.98
CA SER A 4 -1.01 -16.45 -22.11
C SER A 4 -1.62 -15.56 -23.20
N PRO A 5 -1.58 -15.94 -24.49
CA PRO A 5 -2.18 -15.18 -25.58
C PRO A 5 -3.72 -15.10 -25.51
N THR A 6 -4.35 -15.93 -24.66
CA THR A 6 -5.80 -15.93 -24.40
C THR A 6 -6.25 -14.83 -23.44
N ILE A 7 -5.33 -14.02 -22.90
CA ILE A 7 -5.66 -12.95 -21.95
C ILE A 7 -5.97 -11.64 -22.69
N ASP A 8 -7.21 -11.18 -22.57
CA ASP A 8 -7.64 -9.82 -22.94
C ASP A 8 -7.32 -8.85 -21.78
N VAL A 9 -6.78 -7.67 -22.11
CA VAL A 9 -6.38 -6.66 -21.13
C VAL A 9 -7.15 -5.37 -21.36
N ARG A 10 -7.85 -4.90 -20.32
CA ARG A 10 -8.61 -3.64 -20.37
C ARG A 10 -8.22 -2.73 -19.22
N THR A 11 -7.68 -1.56 -19.54
CA THR A 11 -7.42 -0.53 -18.54
C THR A 11 -8.72 0.12 -18.12
N ARG A 12 -8.97 0.17 -16.81
CA ARG A 12 -10.09 0.90 -16.24
C ARG A 12 -9.65 1.81 -15.10
N LYS A 13 -10.35 2.94 -14.98
CA LYS A 13 -10.31 3.74 -13.76
C LYS A 13 -11.14 3.02 -12.70
N ARG A 14 -10.57 2.70 -11.54
CA ARG A 14 -11.38 2.27 -10.37
C ARG A 14 -11.84 3.50 -9.59
N GLU A 15 -12.68 4.31 -10.20
CA GLU A 15 -13.43 5.34 -9.48
C GLU A 15 -14.93 5.04 -9.60
N LYS A 16 -15.62 4.92 -8.46
CA LYS A 16 -17.07 5.11 -8.41
C LYS A 16 -17.33 6.61 -8.24
N SER A 17 -17.25 7.39 -9.32
CA SER A 17 -18.03 8.62 -9.42
C SER A 17 -18.26 9.01 -10.88
N LEU A 18 -19.55 9.13 -11.22
CA LEU A 18 -20.11 9.65 -12.48
C LEU A 18 -20.19 11.19 -12.50
N LEU A 19 -19.62 11.89 -11.51
CA LEU A 19 -19.69 13.35 -11.41
C LEU A 19 -18.32 13.92 -11.01
N GLY A 20 -17.67 14.67 -11.90
CA GLY A 20 -16.63 15.64 -11.52
C GLY A 20 -15.19 15.37 -11.96
N THR A 21 -14.96 14.69 -13.09
CA THR A 21 -13.62 14.29 -13.58
C THR A 21 -12.64 15.44 -13.89
N ILE A 22 -13.06 16.72 -13.87
CA ILE A 22 -12.21 17.84 -14.30
C ILE A 22 -11.63 18.64 -13.12
N GLY A 23 -12.25 18.61 -11.92
CA GLY A 23 -11.82 19.46 -10.79
C GLY A 23 -10.89 18.81 -9.77
N LEU A 24 -10.74 17.49 -9.78
CA LEU A 24 -10.09 16.75 -8.69
C LEU A 24 -8.62 16.40 -8.90
N THR A 25 -8.12 16.54 -10.13
CA THR A 25 -6.71 16.29 -10.49
C THR A 25 -5.75 17.33 -9.90
N LEU A 26 -6.25 18.53 -9.57
CA LEU A 26 -5.46 19.63 -9.00
C LEU A 26 -5.12 19.46 -7.50
N LEU A 27 -5.79 18.55 -6.78
CA LEU A 27 -5.63 18.38 -5.32
C LEU A 27 -4.67 17.26 -4.91
N GLY A 28 -3.70 16.89 -5.77
CA GLY A 28 -2.77 15.80 -5.47
C GLY A 28 -3.43 14.41 -5.40
N ARG A 29 -4.66 14.30 -5.90
CA ARG A 29 -5.43 13.05 -5.93
C ARG A 29 -4.93 12.20 -7.09
N GLN A 30 -4.05 11.25 -6.79
CA GLN A 30 -3.55 10.31 -7.78
C GLN A 30 -4.66 9.38 -8.26
N THR A 31 -4.98 9.42 -9.55
CA THR A 31 -5.86 8.45 -10.18
C THR A 31 -5.33 7.03 -9.97
N PHE A 32 -6.21 6.10 -9.58
CA PHE A 32 -5.89 4.68 -9.54
C PHE A 32 -6.42 4.00 -10.79
N PHE A 33 -5.52 3.76 -11.72
CA PHE A 33 -5.76 2.93 -12.89
C PHE A 33 -5.37 1.50 -12.55
N VAL A 34 -6.23 0.56 -12.91
CA VAL A 34 -5.89 -0.87 -12.90
C VAL A 34 -6.15 -1.43 -14.29
N ASN A 35 -5.46 -2.53 -14.59
CA ASN A 35 -5.77 -3.33 -15.76
C ASN A 35 -6.57 -4.54 -15.32
N ASP A 36 -7.72 -4.76 -15.94
CA ASP A 36 -8.47 -6.00 -15.82
C ASP A 36 -7.88 -7.00 -16.82
N TYR A 37 -7.54 -8.20 -16.34
CA TYR A 37 -7.01 -9.31 -17.15
C TYR A 37 -8.05 -10.41 -17.19
N THR A 38 -8.58 -10.71 -18.38
CA THR A 38 -9.67 -11.69 -18.56
C THR A 38 -9.26 -12.77 -19.54
N ALA A 39 -9.40 -14.05 -19.17
CA ALA A 39 -9.19 -15.15 -20.09
C ALA A 39 -10.37 -15.26 -21.07
N VAL A 40 -10.10 -15.19 -22.37
CA VAL A 40 -11.09 -15.25 -23.46
C VAL A 40 -10.77 -16.43 -24.36
N GLY A 41 -11.79 -17.20 -24.74
CA GLY A 41 -11.63 -18.32 -25.67
C GLY A 41 -10.93 -19.56 -25.09
N GLY A 42 -10.68 -19.61 -23.78
CA GLY A 42 -10.09 -20.77 -23.11
C GLY A 42 -9.46 -20.43 -21.76
N LYS A 43 -8.73 -21.39 -21.19
CA LYS A 43 -7.89 -21.15 -20.00
C LYS A 43 -6.73 -20.21 -20.38
N GLY A 44 -6.31 -19.41 -19.41
CA GLY A 44 -5.16 -18.52 -19.56
C GLY A 44 -4.47 -18.37 -18.21
N GLU A 45 -3.20 -18.01 -18.28
CA GLU A 45 -2.34 -17.78 -17.12
C GLU A 45 -1.72 -16.38 -17.22
N VAL A 46 -1.52 -15.74 -16.06
CA VAL A 46 -0.84 -14.45 -15.97
C VAL A 46 0.03 -14.44 -14.71
N ALA A 47 1.25 -13.93 -14.85
CA ALA A 47 2.20 -13.77 -13.75
C ALA A 47 2.47 -12.29 -13.50
N PHE A 48 2.10 -11.83 -12.30
CA PHE A 48 2.33 -10.47 -11.82
C PHE A 48 3.55 -10.40 -10.91
N THR A 49 4.17 -9.21 -10.86
CA THR A 49 5.22 -8.86 -9.89
C THR A 49 5.05 -7.40 -9.51
N SER A 50 5.68 -7.01 -8.42
CA SER A 50 5.82 -5.62 -8.01
C SER A 50 7.24 -5.12 -8.22
N ALA A 51 7.42 -3.81 -8.18
CA ALA A 51 8.73 -3.18 -8.31
C ALA A 51 9.61 -3.35 -7.06
N PRO A 52 9.09 -3.21 -5.81
CA PRO A 52 9.86 -3.54 -4.62
C PRO A 52 10.21 -5.02 -4.56
N ILE A 53 11.44 -5.32 -4.15
CA ILE A 53 11.89 -6.70 -3.92
C ILE A 53 11.38 -7.12 -2.55
N GLY A 54 10.53 -8.14 -2.51
CA GLY A 54 10.03 -8.69 -1.25
C GLY A 54 8.94 -9.72 -1.46
N ASP A 55 8.29 -10.08 -0.37
CA ASP A 55 7.28 -11.14 -0.34
C ASP A 55 5.97 -10.69 -1.02
N ILE A 56 5.18 -11.66 -1.46
CA ILE A 56 3.79 -11.46 -1.90
C ILE A 56 2.89 -12.21 -0.93
N GLU A 57 1.93 -11.50 -0.33
CA GLU A 57 0.97 -12.05 0.61
C GLU A 57 -0.44 -12.09 0.02
N VAL A 58 -1.16 -13.17 0.34
CA VAL A 58 -2.52 -13.43 -0.16
C VAL A 58 -3.54 -13.13 0.93
N LEU A 59 -4.28 -12.04 0.76
CA LEU A 59 -5.35 -11.63 1.67
C LEU A 59 -6.71 -12.10 1.15
N LYS A 60 -7.49 -12.77 2.00
CA LYS A 60 -8.85 -13.23 1.68
C LYS A 60 -9.89 -12.26 2.23
N LEU A 61 -10.67 -11.67 1.32
CA LEU A 61 -11.75 -10.75 1.65
C LEU A 61 -13.09 -11.48 1.65
N SER A 62 -13.96 -11.05 2.54
CA SER A 62 -15.37 -11.46 2.61
C SER A 62 -16.24 -10.23 2.85
N PRO A 63 -17.57 -10.32 2.67
CA PRO A 63 -18.46 -9.18 2.91
C PRO A 63 -18.31 -8.51 4.29
N THR A 64 -17.79 -9.25 5.28
CA THR A 64 -17.56 -8.78 6.66
C THR A 64 -16.07 -8.67 7.04
N ARG A 65 -15.15 -8.86 6.09
CA ARG A 65 -13.69 -8.77 6.33
C ARG A 65 -13.01 -8.06 5.17
N GLY A 66 -12.55 -6.84 5.44
CA GLY A 66 -11.71 -6.05 4.55
C GLY A 66 -10.33 -5.79 5.14
N TYR A 67 -9.57 -4.97 4.42
CA TYR A 67 -8.23 -4.55 4.83
C TYR A 67 -8.01 -3.08 4.49
N ILE A 68 -7.18 -2.39 5.27
CA ILE A 68 -6.56 -1.13 4.91
C ILE A 68 -5.16 -1.49 4.45
N ILE A 69 -4.77 -1.09 3.23
CA ILE A 69 -3.45 -1.42 2.66
C ILE A 69 -2.76 -0.16 2.16
N GLN A 70 -1.42 -0.16 2.14
CA GLN A 70 -0.66 0.81 1.38
C GLN A 70 -1.03 0.70 -0.10
N LYS A 71 -1.28 1.82 -0.77
CA LYS A 71 -1.61 1.82 -2.21
C LYS A 71 -0.53 1.15 -3.04
N ASN A 72 0.73 1.40 -2.71
CA ASN A 72 1.87 0.88 -3.45
C ASN A 72 2.15 -0.60 -3.18
N SER A 73 1.50 -1.21 -2.18
CA SER A 73 1.61 -2.65 -1.95
C SER A 73 0.65 -3.46 -2.84
N TYR A 74 -0.38 -2.84 -3.43
CA TYR A 74 -1.33 -3.55 -4.29
C TYR A 74 -0.65 -4.19 -5.52
N VAL A 75 -0.82 -5.50 -5.69
CA VAL A 75 -0.36 -6.24 -6.87
C VAL A 75 -1.52 -6.56 -7.81
N ALA A 76 -2.51 -7.28 -7.29
CA ALA A 76 -3.66 -7.77 -8.06
C ALA A 76 -4.82 -8.10 -7.11
N SER A 77 -6.02 -8.21 -7.66
CA SER A 77 -7.17 -8.72 -6.92
C SER A 77 -8.18 -9.38 -7.84
N THR A 78 -9.02 -10.26 -7.29
CA THR A 78 -10.18 -10.79 -8.00
C THR A 78 -11.21 -9.68 -8.26
N PRO A 79 -12.07 -9.81 -9.29
CA PRO A 79 -12.95 -8.73 -9.74
C PRO A 79 -13.84 -8.10 -8.66
N ASP A 80 -14.33 -8.89 -7.70
CA ASP A 80 -15.28 -8.48 -6.67
C ASP A 80 -14.64 -7.76 -5.46
N VAL A 81 -13.31 -7.60 -5.43
CA VAL A 81 -12.60 -6.80 -4.42
C VAL A 81 -12.74 -5.33 -4.80
N ASN A 82 -13.36 -4.50 -3.97
CA ASN A 82 -13.46 -3.06 -4.16
C ASN A 82 -12.30 -2.31 -3.49
N LEU A 83 -11.65 -1.41 -4.21
CA LEU A 83 -10.55 -0.57 -3.71
C LEU A 83 -11.02 0.88 -3.60
N ASP A 84 -11.15 1.38 -2.38
CA ASP A 84 -11.50 2.77 -2.09
C ASP A 84 -10.23 3.60 -1.83
N VAL A 85 -9.84 4.33 -2.87
CA VAL A 85 -8.67 5.24 -2.91
C VAL A 85 -9.02 6.59 -2.29
N GLN A 86 -10.30 6.92 -2.15
CA GLN A 86 -10.77 8.17 -1.57
C GLN A 86 -10.99 8.06 -0.05
N TRP A 87 -10.75 6.90 0.54
CA TRP A 87 -10.94 6.66 1.96
C TRP A 87 -10.14 7.67 2.81
N GLN A 88 -10.85 8.63 3.40
CA GLN A 88 -10.26 9.73 4.16
C GLN A 88 -9.88 9.35 5.59
N GLY A 89 -10.10 8.09 6.00
CA GLY A 89 -9.78 7.66 7.36
C GLY A 89 -8.30 7.87 7.69
N PHE A 90 -7.41 7.73 6.70
CA PHE A 90 -5.97 7.88 6.89
C PHE A 90 -5.45 9.30 6.58
N THR A 91 -6.12 10.02 5.69
CA THR A 91 -5.65 11.31 5.15
C THR A 91 -5.72 12.47 6.13
N LYS A 92 -6.54 12.37 7.19
CA LYS A 92 -6.72 13.44 8.18
C LYS A 92 -5.48 13.71 9.06
N GLY A 93 -4.46 12.84 9.03
CA GLY A 93 -3.26 12.95 9.89
C GLY A 93 -1.93 13.10 9.16
N LEU A 94 -1.90 13.09 7.81
CA LEU A 94 -0.67 12.79 7.07
C LEU A 94 -0.36 13.73 5.90
N PHE A 95 -0.70 15.02 6.04
CA PHE A 95 -0.32 16.02 5.04
C PHE A 95 1.22 16.08 4.93
N GLY A 96 1.76 15.53 3.83
CA GLY A 96 3.16 15.70 3.41
C GLY A 96 4.15 14.55 3.68
N GLN A 97 3.74 13.40 4.22
CA GLN A 97 4.67 12.32 4.63
C GLN A 97 4.61 11.03 3.77
N GLY A 98 3.84 11.03 2.66
CA GLY A 98 3.94 9.97 1.64
C GLY A 98 3.25 8.62 1.93
N LEU A 99 2.63 8.41 3.10
CA LEU A 99 1.86 7.20 3.39
C LEU A 99 0.42 7.31 2.86
N PHE A 100 0.16 6.69 1.71
CA PHE A 100 -1.16 6.67 1.09
C PHE A 100 -1.81 5.30 1.23
N MET A 101 -2.77 5.18 2.14
CA MET A 101 -3.52 3.95 2.39
C MET A 101 -4.85 3.95 1.62
N ILE A 102 -5.30 2.76 1.22
CA ILE A 102 -6.59 2.53 0.55
C ILE A 102 -7.36 1.44 1.28
N LYS A 103 -8.69 1.52 1.28
CA LYS A 103 -9.53 0.50 1.90
C LYS A 103 -9.95 -0.54 0.85
N ALA A 104 -9.64 -1.81 1.11
CA ALA A 104 -10.07 -2.96 0.31
C ALA A 104 -11.27 -3.66 0.99
N THR A 105 -12.37 -3.82 0.25
CA THR A 105 -13.64 -4.42 0.73
C THR A 105 -14.25 -5.33 -0.34
N GLY A 106 -15.42 -5.93 -0.08
CA GLY A 106 -16.08 -6.83 -1.02
C GLY A 106 -15.72 -8.28 -0.72
N GLN A 107 -15.55 -9.11 -1.74
CA GLN A 107 -15.25 -10.53 -1.57
C GLN A 107 -14.18 -10.99 -2.56
N GLY A 108 -13.37 -11.96 -2.15
CA GLY A 108 -12.42 -12.62 -3.03
C GLY A 108 -10.99 -12.58 -2.51
N THR A 109 -10.02 -12.49 -3.42
CA THR A 109 -8.59 -12.56 -3.10
C THR A 109 -7.88 -11.28 -3.52
N LEU A 110 -7.05 -10.76 -2.64
CA LEU A 110 -6.18 -9.62 -2.83
C LEU A 110 -4.73 -10.07 -2.65
N PHE A 111 -3.85 -9.61 -3.53
CA PHE A 111 -2.42 -9.86 -3.47
C PHE A 111 -1.71 -8.55 -3.17
N ILE A 112 -0.91 -8.54 -2.10
CA ILE A 112 -0.08 -7.39 -1.71
C ILE A 112 1.40 -7.77 -1.75
N ASN A 113 2.27 -6.80 -2.00
CA ASN A 113 3.72 -6.97 -1.97
C ASN A 113 4.35 -6.10 -0.87
N THR A 114 5.39 -6.62 -0.23
CA THR A 114 6.22 -5.89 0.73
C THR A 114 7.57 -5.51 0.11
N PHE A 115 8.24 -4.52 0.70
CA PHE A 115 9.68 -4.35 0.47
C PHE A 115 10.48 -5.07 1.56
N GLY A 116 11.24 -6.08 1.17
CA GLY A 116 11.81 -7.07 2.09
C GLY A 116 10.79 -8.13 2.52
N ALA A 117 11.12 -8.86 3.58
CA ALA A 117 10.24 -9.89 4.16
C ALA A 117 8.97 -9.28 4.78
N ILE A 118 7.91 -10.08 4.81
CA ILE A 118 6.66 -9.78 5.53
C ILE A 118 6.72 -10.27 6.99
N ASP A 119 6.27 -9.43 7.91
CA ASP A 119 6.08 -9.76 9.32
C ASP A 119 4.61 -9.54 9.70
N LYS A 120 3.94 -10.61 10.16
CA LYS A 120 2.50 -10.61 10.43
C LYS A 120 2.24 -10.75 11.93
N HIS A 121 1.47 -9.81 12.47
CA HIS A 121 1.01 -9.81 13.86
C HIS A 121 -0.51 -9.95 13.92
N THR A 122 -1.02 -10.88 14.71
CA THR A 122 -2.46 -11.02 14.97
C THR A 122 -2.76 -10.42 16.34
N LEU A 123 -3.55 -9.35 16.37
CA LEU A 123 -3.93 -8.63 17.58
C LEU A 123 -5.29 -9.14 18.09
N ASN A 124 -5.34 -9.47 19.37
CA ASN A 124 -6.59 -9.73 20.07
C ASN A 124 -7.38 -8.42 20.29
N ALA A 125 -8.64 -8.54 20.73
CA ALA A 125 -9.45 -7.36 21.04
C ALA A 125 -8.79 -6.53 22.17
N GLY A 126 -8.54 -5.24 21.89
CA GLY A 126 -7.88 -4.32 22.82
C GLY A 126 -6.35 -4.43 22.86
N GLU A 127 -5.74 -5.38 22.16
CA GLU A 127 -4.29 -5.45 22.00
C GLU A 127 -3.82 -4.41 20.99
N THR A 128 -2.71 -3.73 21.28
CA THR A 128 -2.22 -2.59 20.50
C THR A 128 -0.80 -2.81 20.03
N LEU A 129 -0.54 -2.47 18.76
CA LEU A 129 0.78 -2.44 18.14
C LEU A 129 1.05 -1.05 17.55
N ILE A 130 2.22 -0.48 17.84
CA ILE A 130 2.66 0.79 17.28
C ILE A 130 3.67 0.48 16.18
N VAL A 131 3.41 0.97 14.97
CA VAL A 131 4.21 0.67 13.77
C VAL A 131 4.68 1.96 13.13
N ASP A 132 5.95 2.02 12.72
CA ASP A 132 6.45 3.08 11.84
C ASP A 132 5.67 3.09 10.51
N ASN A 133 5.28 4.28 10.06
CA ASN A 133 4.46 4.45 8.88
C ASN A 133 5.11 3.94 7.58
N PHE A 134 6.43 4.00 7.45
CA PHE A 134 7.16 3.49 6.31
C PHE A 134 7.27 1.95 6.32
N HIS A 135 6.96 1.31 7.44
CA HIS A 135 6.96 -0.14 7.60
C HIS A 135 5.56 -0.76 7.63
N LEU A 136 4.51 0.01 7.90
CA LEU A 136 3.12 -0.49 7.92
C LEU A 136 2.59 -0.76 6.50
N VAL A 137 2.37 -2.02 6.13
CA VAL A 137 1.90 -2.42 4.80
C VAL A 137 0.39 -2.55 4.74
N ALA A 138 -0.21 -3.22 5.72
CA ALA A 138 -1.64 -3.50 5.75
C ALA A 138 -2.12 -3.80 7.17
N PHE A 139 -3.42 -3.64 7.41
CA PHE A 139 -4.09 -4.14 8.61
C PHE A 139 -5.56 -4.45 8.34
N SER A 140 -6.17 -5.29 9.17
CA SER A 140 -7.58 -5.68 9.04
C SER A 140 -8.51 -4.48 9.26
N ASP A 141 -9.62 -4.40 8.53
CA ASP A 141 -10.55 -3.26 8.66
C ASP A 141 -11.42 -3.27 9.92
N THR A 142 -11.28 -4.32 10.73
CA THR A 142 -11.81 -4.44 12.09
C THR A 142 -10.94 -3.73 13.13
N CYS A 143 -9.67 -3.45 12.82
CA CYS A 143 -8.79 -2.75 13.75
C CYS A 143 -9.13 -1.27 13.84
N GLN A 144 -9.05 -0.71 15.05
CA GLN A 144 -8.99 0.73 15.25
C GLN A 144 -7.56 1.21 15.00
N TYR A 145 -7.37 2.45 14.55
CA TYR A 145 -6.03 3.00 14.39
C TYR A 145 -5.99 4.50 14.61
N ARG A 146 -4.80 5.01 14.95
CA ARG A 146 -4.51 6.43 15.07
C ARG A 146 -3.08 6.73 14.64
N VAL A 147 -2.94 7.72 13.78
CA VAL A 147 -1.63 8.27 13.41
C VAL A 147 -1.22 9.31 14.47
N ARG A 148 0.02 9.22 14.96
CA ARG A 148 0.61 10.20 15.88
C ARG A 148 2.10 10.39 15.62
N LYS A 149 2.66 11.50 16.11
CA LYS A 149 4.11 11.72 16.09
C LYS A 149 4.80 10.73 17.03
N PHE A 150 5.96 10.25 16.60
CA PHE A 150 6.82 9.46 17.46
C PHE A 150 7.58 10.39 18.40
N GLY A 151 7.30 10.28 19.71
CA GLY A 151 7.92 11.12 20.73
C GLY A 151 7.61 12.62 20.58
N GLY A 152 8.51 13.45 21.12
CA GLY A 152 8.48 14.90 20.96
C GLY A 152 9.17 15.34 19.66
N LEU A 153 9.21 16.66 19.44
CA LEU A 153 9.82 17.26 18.23
C LEU A 153 11.29 16.87 18.03
N LYS A 154 12.05 16.62 19.10
CA LYS A 154 13.47 16.24 19.03
C LYS A 154 13.63 14.80 18.55
N GLU A 155 12.83 13.89 19.08
CA GLU A 155 12.85 12.47 18.74
C GLU A 155 12.42 12.26 17.28
N THR A 156 11.37 12.97 16.84
CA THR A 156 10.92 12.97 15.45
C THR A 156 11.99 13.48 14.48
N LEU A 157 12.76 14.52 14.85
CA LEU A 157 13.78 15.14 13.98
C LEU A 157 15.08 14.33 13.93
N LEU A 158 15.49 13.73 15.06
CA LEU A 158 16.76 13.00 15.19
C LEU A 158 16.65 11.52 14.83
N GLY A 159 15.48 10.90 15.02
CA GLY A 159 15.25 9.49 14.71
C GLY A 159 14.89 9.23 13.25
N GLY A 160 14.55 10.27 12.47
CA GLY A 160 14.06 10.13 11.09
C GLY A 160 12.61 9.60 10.99
N GLU A 161 12.06 9.09 12.09
CA GLU A 161 10.68 8.59 12.21
C GLU A 161 9.72 9.76 12.45
N GLY A 162 9.05 10.20 11.39
CA GLY A 162 8.12 11.34 11.40
C GLY A 162 6.81 11.06 12.13
N LEU A 163 6.21 9.90 11.84
CA LEU A 163 4.87 9.53 12.27
C LEU A 163 4.79 8.01 12.43
N VAL A 164 4.09 7.57 13.47
CA VAL A 164 3.72 6.17 13.71
C VAL A 164 2.21 5.99 13.61
N THR A 165 1.80 4.77 13.30
CA THR A 165 0.41 4.33 13.39
C THR A 165 0.28 3.37 14.55
N GLU A 166 -0.56 3.73 15.51
CA GLU A 166 -1.02 2.85 16.56
C GLU A 166 -2.24 2.09 16.06
N VAL A 167 -2.19 0.75 16.05
CA VAL A 167 -3.24 -0.14 15.59
C VAL A 167 -3.72 -0.98 16.78
N THR A 168 -5.02 -0.97 17.04
CA THR A 168 -5.65 -1.73 18.12
C THR A 168 -6.62 -2.75 17.54
N GLY A 169 -6.47 -4.01 17.96
CA GLY A 169 -7.26 -5.15 17.49
C GLY A 169 -8.74 -5.12 17.90
N PRO A 170 -9.53 -6.10 17.41
CA PRO A 170 -9.04 -7.37 16.88
C PRO A 170 -8.72 -7.33 15.37
N GLY A 171 -7.67 -8.04 14.96
CA GLY A 171 -7.33 -8.26 13.56
C GLY A 171 -5.84 -8.43 13.30
N ASP A 172 -5.48 -8.62 12.03
CA ASP A 172 -4.10 -8.78 11.58
C ASP A 172 -3.46 -7.44 11.19
N VAL A 173 -2.16 -7.30 11.46
CA VAL A 173 -1.28 -6.20 11.02
C VAL A 173 -0.10 -6.80 10.27
N TYR A 174 0.25 -6.20 9.14
CA TYR A 174 1.30 -6.65 8.23
C TYR A 174 2.36 -5.56 8.08
N ILE A 175 3.60 -5.93 8.32
CA ILE A 175 4.76 -5.05 8.39
C ILE A 175 5.79 -5.51 7.35
N GLN A 176 6.49 -4.57 6.72
CA GLN A 176 7.63 -4.86 5.85
C GLN A 176 8.95 -4.61 6.59
N THR A 177 9.96 -5.43 6.31
CA THR A 177 11.27 -5.35 7.01
C THR A 177 12.25 -4.32 6.43
N LYS A 178 11.92 -3.68 5.31
CA LYS A 178 12.76 -2.66 4.67
C LYS A 178 11.94 -1.42 4.35
N ASN A 179 12.60 -0.26 4.36
CA ASN A 179 12.03 1.02 3.96
C ASN A 179 12.69 1.49 2.66
N VAL A 180 11.89 1.77 1.63
CA VAL A 180 12.40 2.22 0.31
C VAL A 180 13.10 3.57 0.45
N LYS A 181 12.61 4.45 1.32
CA LYS A 181 13.22 5.77 1.55
C LYS A 181 14.62 5.62 2.15
N GLU A 182 14.77 4.83 3.19
CA GLU A 182 16.07 4.55 3.80
C GLU A 182 17.04 3.90 2.83
N LEU A 183 16.57 2.99 1.97
CA LEU A 183 17.41 2.42 0.91
C LEU A 183 17.92 3.51 -0.03
N VAL A 184 17.03 4.40 -0.50
CA VAL A 184 17.39 5.48 -1.41
C VAL A 184 18.38 6.44 -0.75
N ASP A 185 18.12 6.85 0.49
CA ASP A 185 18.99 7.74 1.24
C ASP A 185 20.38 7.10 1.42
N TRP A 186 20.44 5.81 1.76
CA TRP A 186 21.69 5.06 1.88
C TRP A 186 22.43 4.96 0.54
N LEU A 187 21.75 4.59 -0.54
CA LEU A 187 22.34 4.52 -1.88
C LEU A 187 22.89 5.87 -2.33
N TRP A 188 22.20 6.97 -2.00
CA TRP A 188 22.64 8.32 -2.36
C TRP A 188 24.02 8.63 -1.78
N THR A 189 24.32 8.21 -0.55
CA THR A 189 25.66 8.40 0.05
C THR A 189 26.79 7.77 -0.76
N LEU A 190 26.49 6.72 -1.53
CA LEU A 190 27.45 6.01 -2.39
C LEU A 190 27.49 6.59 -3.81
N LEU A 191 26.34 7.05 -4.31
CA LEU A 191 26.17 7.52 -5.68
C LEU A 191 26.53 9.00 -5.85
N GLU A 192 26.22 9.85 -4.88
CA GLU A 192 26.43 11.29 -4.95
C GLU A 192 27.87 11.67 -5.32
N PRO A 193 28.93 11.11 -4.69
CA PRO A 193 30.30 11.48 -5.04
C PRO A 193 30.64 11.15 -6.51
N ARG A 194 30.09 10.04 -7.03
CA ARG A 194 30.32 9.59 -8.42
C ARG A 194 29.56 10.45 -9.43
N VAL A 195 28.36 10.91 -9.07
CA VAL A 195 27.58 11.84 -9.89
C VAL A 195 28.31 13.17 -9.98
N GLN A 196 28.76 13.71 -8.83
CA GLN A 196 29.48 14.99 -8.77
C GLN A 196 30.81 14.95 -9.53
N SER A 197 31.56 13.83 -9.49
CA SER A 197 32.83 13.71 -10.20
C SER A 197 32.69 13.61 -11.72
N ARG A 198 31.55 13.12 -12.23
CA ARG A 198 31.28 12.99 -13.67
C ARG A 198 30.60 14.22 -14.28
N ALA A 199 30.06 15.10 -13.44
CA ALA A 199 29.45 16.36 -13.85
C ALA A 199 30.47 17.50 -14.04
N ARG A 200 31.74 17.26 -13.70
CA ARG A 200 32.88 18.14 -13.96
C ARG A 200 33.65 17.64 -15.18
#